data_AF-A0A940H183-F1
#
_entry.id   AF-A0A940H183-F1
#
_cell.length_a   1.000
_cell.length_b   1.000
_cell.length_c   1.000
_cell.angle_alpha   90.00
_cell.angle_beta   90.00
_cell.angle_gamma   90.00
#
_symmetry.space_group_name_H-M   'P 1'
#
loop_
_entity.id
_entity.type
_entity.pdbx_description
1 polymer ?
#
loop_
_entity_poly.entity_id
_entity_poly.type
_entity_poly.pdbx_seq_one_letter_code
_entity_poly.pdbx_strand_id
1 'polypeptide(L)'
;MLPQRLKPDHFKPKPRLRSTAHRDWVRSHHCSVPGCQLMPIEVAHVNRASTRGIGQKSSDAFTVSLCREHHAESHRGERTFEAKHGIRLLKLAEEFYRASPHRSKLDDPYV
;
A
#
# COMPACT_ATOMS: atom_id res chain seq x y z
N MET A 1 2.14 -25.97 -36.50
CA MET A 1 0.77 -25.97 -35.93
C MET A 1 0.89 -25.78 -34.43
N LEU A 2 0.23 -24.79 -33.84
CA LEU A 2 0.22 -24.62 -32.38
C LEU A 2 -0.75 -25.62 -31.75
N PRO A 3 -0.47 -26.10 -30.52
CA PRO A 3 -1.39 -26.99 -29.81
C PRO A 3 -2.72 -26.29 -29.47
N GLN A 4 -3.75 -27.10 -29.21
CA GLN A 4 -5.06 -26.59 -28.82
C GLN A 4 -4.99 -25.78 -27.52
N ARG A 5 -5.77 -24.70 -27.44
CA ARG A 5 -5.87 -23.87 -26.24
C ARG A 5 -6.52 -24.68 -25.11
N LEU A 6 -5.97 -24.54 -23.90
CA LEU A 6 -6.61 -25.04 -22.70
C LEU A 6 -7.98 -24.37 -22.50
N LYS A 7 -8.95 -25.12 -21.99
CA LYS A 7 -10.25 -24.57 -21.60
C LYS A 7 -10.03 -23.52 -20.49
N PRO A 8 -10.82 -22.44 -20.44
CA PRO A 8 -10.73 -21.47 -19.36
C PRO A 8 -10.89 -22.19 -18.02
N ASP A 9 -9.92 -22.02 -17.13
CA ASP A 9 -10.03 -22.49 -15.76
C ASP A 9 -11.10 -21.65 -15.05
N HIS A 10 -12.09 -22.30 -14.42
CA HIS A 10 -13.14 -21.66 -13.60
C HIS A 10 -12.58 -21.17 -12.24
N PHE A 11 -11.28 -20.89 -12.17
CA PHE A 11 -10.58 -20.56 -10.94
C PHE A 11 -11.14 -19.28 -10.32
N LYS A 12 -11.22 -19.28 -8.98
CA LYS A 12 -11.60 -18.11 -8.19
C LYS A 12 -10.84 -16.88 -8.67
N PRO A 13 -11.49 -15.71 -8.82
CA PRO A 13 -10.82 -14.49 -9.26
C PRO A 13 -9.61 -14.23 -8.35
N LYS A 14 -8.46 -13.95 -8.97
CA LYS A 14 -7.23 -13.67 -8.23
C LYS A 14 -7.43 -12.42 -7.36
N PRO A 15 -6.92 -12.42 -6.12
CA PRO A 15 -6.99 -11.24 -5.25
C PRO A 15 -6.41 -10.01 -5.94
N ARG A 16 -7.10 -8.88 -5.86
CA ARG A 16 -6.71 -7.61 -6.46
C ARG A 16 -5.79 -6.86 -5.50
N LEU A 17 -4.55 -7.31 -5.42
CA LEU A 17 -3.59 -6.80 -4.43
C LEU A 17 -2.77 -5.61 -4.91
N ARG A 18 -2.72 -5.39 -6.23
CA ARG A 18 -1.82 -4.41 -6.84
C ARG A 18 -2.57 -3.44 -7.73
N SER A 19 -2.22 -2.17 -7.65
CA SER A 19 -2.80 -1.12 -8.46
C SER A 19 -1.80 0.01 -8.66
N THR A 20 -1.17 0.07 -9.85
CA THR A 20 -0.26 1.16 -10.22
C THR A 20 -0.95 2.52 -10.09
N ALA A 21 -2.22 2.62 -10.50
CA ALA A 21 -2.99 3.85 -10.38
C ALA A 21 -3.17 4.30 -8.93
N HIS A 22 -3.45 3.36 -8.00
CA HIS A 22 -3.53 3.71 -6.57
C HIS A 22 -2.16 4.18 -6.04
N ARG A 23 -1.08 3.46 -6.37
CA ARG A 23 0.29 3.82 -5.95
C ARG A 23 0.71 5.19 -6.46
N ASP A 24 0.41 5.52 -7.71
CA ASP A 24 0.75 6.82 -8.28
C ASP A 24 -0.05 7.95 -7.64
N TRP A 25 -1.33 7.70 -7.34
CA TRP A 25 -2.16 8.61 -6.57
C TRP A 25 -1.65 8.79 -5.12
N VAL A 26 -1.20 7.73 -4.44
CA VAL A 26 -0.55 7.87 -3.13
C VAL A 26 0.72 8.71 -3.24
N ARG A 27 1.56 8.46 -4.25
CA ARG A 27 2.82 9.19 -4.49
C ARG A 27 2.62 10.68 -4.80
N SER A 28 1.43 11.09 -5.24
CA SER A 28 1.14 12.50 -5.52
C SER A 28 0.84 13.34 -4.28
N HIS A 29 0.81 12.75 -3.09
CA HIS A 29 0.62 13.48 -1.82
C HIS A 29 1.97 13.82 -1.19
N HIS A 30 2.02 14.85 -0.34
CA HIS A 30 3.19 15.11 0.50
C HIS A 30 3.46 13.97 1.50
N CYS A 31 4.61 14.02 2.16
CA CYS A 31 4.95 13.09 3.22
C CYS A 31 3.89 13.12 4.34
N SER A 32 3.49 11.96 4.83
CA SER A 32 2.48 11.84 5.89
C SER A 32 2.98 12.30 7.27
N VAL A 33 4.28 12.58 7.42
CA VAL A 33 4.83 13.18 8.64
C VAL A 33 4.48 14.67 8.68
N PRO A 34 3.82 15.17 9.75
CA PRO A 34 3.40 16.56 9.84
C PRO A 34 4.55 17.55 9.63
N GLY A 35 4.31 18.57 8.79
CA GLY A 35 5.30 19.60 8.48
C GLY A 35 6.44 19.18 7.54
N CYS A 36 6.52 17.89 7.15
CA CYS A 36 7.56 17.43 6.25
C CYS A 36 7.23 17.78 4.79
N GLN A 37 8.13 18.53 4.14
CA GLN A 37 8.03 18.93 2.73
C GLN A 37 9.10 18.28 1.84
N LEU A 38 9.82 17.28 2.36
CA LEU A 38 10.90 16.63 1.62
C LEU A 38 10.39 15.82 0.43
N MET A 39 11.17 15.85 -0.64
CA MET A 39 10.93 15.16 -1.91
C MET A 39 12.16 14.29 -2.26
N PRO A 40 12.01 13.26 -3.11
CA PRO A 40 10.76 12.75 -3.68
C PRO A 40 9.94 11.95 -2.67
N ILE A 41 8.65 11.84 -2.96
CA ILE A 41 7.72 10.97 -2.23
C ILE A 41 7.75 9.56 -2.83
N GLU A 42 7.68 8.58 -1.94
CA GLU A 42 7.62 7.16 -2.24
C GLU A 42 6.35 6.56 -1.65
N VAL A 43 5.97 5.41 -2.20
CA VAL A 43 4.84 4.62 -1.71
C VAL A 43 5.39 3.63 -0.70
N ALA A 44 5.10 3.88 0.58
CA ALA A 44 5.56 3.05 1.68
C ALA A 44 4.47 2.05 2.06
N HIS A 45 4.79 0.76 2.01
CA HIS A 45 3.89 -0.29 2.50
C HIS A 45 3.96 -0.39 4.02
N VAL A 46 2.80 -0.38 4.68
CA VAL A 46 2.68 -0.61 6.12
C VAL A 46 2.62 -2.13 6.35
N ASN A 47 3.74 -2.71 6.76
CA ASN A 47 3.92 -4.16 6.82
C ASN A 47 3.21 -4.79 8.02
N ARG A 48 3.09 -4.07 9.15
CA ARG A 48 2.32 -4.54 10.32
C ARG A 48 0.86 -4.82 9.99
N ALA A 49 0.32 -4.18 8.94
CA ALA A 49 -1.05 -4.37 8.49
C ALA A 49 -1.29 -5.75 7.88
N SER A 50 -0.23 -6.39 7.36
CA SER A 50 -0.37 -7.66 6.67
C SER A 50 -0.60 -8.77 7.69
N THR A 51 -1.86 -9.10 7.97
CA THR A 51 -2.29 -10.36 8.60
C THR A 51 -2.05 -11.57 7.70
N ARG A 52 -1.15 -11.44 6.71
CA ARG A 52 -0.99 -12.41 5.64
C ARG A 52 0.17 -13.34 5.93
N GLY A 53 -0.03 -14.62 5.64
CA GLY A 53 0.95 -15.66 5.92
C GLY A 53 2.28 -15.42 5.22
N ILE A 54 3.34 -16.05 5.75
CA ILE A 54 4.70 -16.00 5.20
C ILE A 54 4.66 -16.29 3.69
N GLY A 55 5.23 -15.39 2.89
CA GLY A 55 5.28 -15.48 1.42
C GLY A 55 4.13 -14.79 0.67
N GLN A 56 3.13 -14.22 1.35
CA GLN A 56 2.07 -13.45 0.70
C GLN A 56 2.45 -11.98 0.52
N LYS A 57 2.20 -11.46 -0.69
CA LYS A 57 2.46 -10.06 -1.04
C LYS A 57 1.48 -9.12 -0.29
N SER A 58 2.02 -8.07 0.34
CA SER A 58 1.23 -6.96 0.91
C SER A 58 0.35 -6.32 -0.16
N SER A 59 -0.89 -6.00 0.20
CA SER A 59 -1.79 -5.25 -0.68
C SER A 59 -1.34 -3.80 -0.80
N ASP A 60 -1.50 -3.19 -1.97
CA ASP A 60 -1.30 -1.75 -2.15
C ASP A 60 -2.34 -0.93 -1.35
N ALA A 61 -3.42 -1.56 -0.86
CA ALA A 61 -4.37 -0.94 0.06
C ALA A 61 -3.77 -0.58 1.44
N PHE A 62 -2.58 -1.09 1.76
CA PHE A 62 -1.84 -0.78 2.98
C PHE A 62 -0.63 0.10 2.66
N THR A 63 -0.85 1.20 1.93
CA THR A 63 0.23 2.13 1.56
C THR A 63 -0.03 3.55 2.03
N VAL A 64 1.05 4.26 2.34
CA VAL A 64 1.06 5.68 2.71
C VAL A 64 2.11 6.43 1.88
N SER A 65 1.98 7.76 1.81
CA SER A 65 2.99 8.64 1.20
C SER A 65 4.08 9.02 2.21
N LEU A 66 5.34 8.72 1.91
CA LEU A 66 6.48 9.15 2.74
C LEU A 66 7.61 9.68 1.85
N CYS A 67 8.35 10.69 2.31
CA CYS A 67 9.63 11.04 1.67
C CYS A 67 10.64 9.90 1.87
N ARG A 68 11.72 9.89 1.08
CA ARG A 68 12.78 8.86 1.17
C ARG A 68 13.31 8.63 2.59
N GLU A 69 13.55 9.71 3.33
CA GLU A 69 14.12 9.64 4.68
C GLU A 69 13.16 8.98 5.66
N HIS A 70 11.90 9.42 5.68
CA HIS A 70 10.88 8.85 6.55
C HIS A 70 10.46 7.44 6.11
N HIS A 71 10.52 7.13 4.82
CA HIS A 71 10.29 5.78 4.32
C HIS A 71 11.39 4.81 4.79
N ALA A 72 12.66 5.22 4.71
CA ALA A 72 13.76 4.43 5.25
C ALA A 72 13.69 4.32 6.78
N GLU A 73 13.24 5.37 7.48
CA GLU A 73 13.02 5.33 8.93
C GLU A 73 11.89 4.37 9.32
N SER A 74 10.74 4.43 8.64
CA SER A 74 9.62 3.52 8.92
C SER A 74 10.01 2.06 8.71
N HIS A 75 10.87 1.77 7.72
CA HIS A 75 11.41 0.43 7.49
C HIS A 75 12.26 -0.11 8.64
N ARG A 76 12.94 0.76 9.41
CA ARG A 76 13.71 0.33 10.58
C ARG A 76 12.82 -0.01 11.78
N GLY A 77 11.60 0.53 11.83
CA GLY A 77 10.65 0.22 12.88
C GLY A 77 9.39 1.07 12.79
N GLU A 78 8.27 0.48 12.38
CA GLU A 78 7.01 1.18 12.21
C GLU A 78 6.47 1.75 13.54
N ARG A 79 6.55 1.00 14.64
CA ARG A 79 6.06 1.45 15.96
C ARG A 79 6.84 2.63 16.52
N THR A 80 8.17 2.59 16.40
CA THR A 80 9.04 3.67 16.89
C THR A 80 8.89 4.91 16.01
N PHE A 81 8.75 4.72 14.71
CA PHE A 81 8.43 5.79 13.76
C PHE A 81 7.09 6.47 14.08
N GLU A 82 6.02 5.69 14.27
CA GLU A 82 4.69 6.19 14.67
C GLU A 82 4.76 7.02 15.96
N ALA A 83 5.43 6.50 17.00
CA ALA A 83 5.57 7.18 18.28
C ALA A 83 6.38 8.49 18.17
N LYS A 84 7.46 8.49 17.39
CA LYS A 84 8.33 9.65 17.19
C LYS A 84 7.62 10.80 16.47
N HIS A 85 6.84 10.48 15.44
CA HIS A 85 6.22 11.48 14.56
C HIS A 85 4.75 11.76 14.89
N GLY A 86 4.19 11.09 15.90
CA GLY A 86 2.81 11.30 16.35
C GLY A 86 1.76 10.88 15.32
N ILE A 87 2.04 9.84 14.52
CA ILE A 87 1.14 9.36 13.46
C ILE A 87 0.77 7.89 13.64
N ARG A 88 -0.31 7.47 12.98
CA ARG A 88 -0.77 6.06 12.95
C ARG A 88 -0.79 5.57 11.52
N LEU A 89 0.20 4.78 11.14
CA LEU A 89 0.42 4.31 9.76
C LEU A 89 -0.76 3.51 9.22
N LEU A 90 -1.33 2.62 10.05
CA LEU A 90 -2.50 1.83 9.63
C LEU A 90 -3.73 2.70 9.35
N LYS A 91 -3.97 3.71 10.19
CA LYS A 91 -5.09 4.64 10.00
C LYS A 91 -4.90 5.49 8.75
N LEU A 92 -3.69 5.97 8.52
CA LEU A 92 -3.35 6.72 7.32
C LEU A 92 -3.52 5.85 6.06
N ALA A 93 -3.06 4.60 6.09
CA ALA A 93 -3.23 3.69 4.96
C ALA A 93 -4.71 3.43 4.64
N GLU A 94 -5.56 3.29 5.66
CA GLU A 94 -7.01 3.21 5.48
C GLU A 94 -7.57 4.49 4.85
N GLU A 95 -7.17 5.67 5.34
CA GLU A 95 -7.59 6.95 4.79
C GLU A 95 -7.19 7.11 3.32
N PHE A 96 -5.95 6.76 2.96
CA PHE A 96 -5.48 6.72 1.57
C PHE A 96 -6.31 5.74 0.73
N TYR A 97 -6.56 4.53 1.22
CA TYR A 97 -7.37 3.55 0.52
C TYR A 97 -8.80 4.07 0.25
N ARG A 98 -9.48 4.58 1.28
CA ARG A 98 -10.87 5.05 1.18
C ARG A 98 -10.99 6.28 0.26
N ALA A 99 -10.05 7.22 0.36
CA ALA A 99 -10.02 8.44 -0.45
C ALA A 99 -9.59 8.19 -1.90
N SER A 100 -8.86 7.10 -2.18
CA SER A 100 -8.36 6.84 -3.52
C SER A 100 -9.49 6.68 -4.56
N PRO A 101 -9.43 7.39 -5.70
CA PRO A 101 -10.37 7.18 -6.81
C PRO A 101 -10.17 5.82 -7.50
N HIS A 102 -9.12 5.09 -7.12
CA HIS A 102 -8.75 3.80 -7.68
C HIS A 102 -8.96 2.64 -6.69
N ARG A 103 -9.66 2.86 -5.57
CA ARG A 103 -9.90 1.82 -4.55
C ARG A 103 -10.63 0.59 -5.10
N SER A 104 -11.54 0.78 -6.07
CA SER A 104 -12.24 -0.33 -6.76
C SER A 104 -11.31 -1.24 -7.56
N LYS A 105 -10.06 -0.81 -7.77
CA LYS A 105 -9.02 -1.64 -8.40
C LYS A 105 -8.37 -2.61 -7.43
N LEU A 106 -8.60 -2.46 -6.12
CA LEU A 106 -8.05 -3.25 -5.05
C LEU A 106 -9.18 -3.96 -4.28
N ASP A 107 -8.87 -5.11 -3.69
CA ASP A 107 -9.76 -5.70 -2.69
C ASP A 107 -9.81 -4.77 -1.47
N ASP A 108 -10.97 -4.66 -0.83
CA ASP A 108 -11.13 -3.88 0.41
C ASP A 108 -10.72 -4.73 1.62
N PRO A 109 -9.60 -4.43 2.31
CA PRO A 109 -9.21 -5.19 3.49
C PRO A 109 -9.77 -4.58 4.79
N TYR A 110 -10.57 -3.51 4.72
CA TYR A 110 -11.11 -2.77 5.87
C TYR A 110 -12.62 -2.96 6.05
N VAL A 111 -13.19 -4.02 5.46
CA VAL A 111 -14.60 -4.43 5.58
C VAL A 111 -14.81 -5.38 6.75
#